data_AF-A0A9X3YM94-F1
#
_entry.id   AF-A0A9X3YM94-F1
#
_cell.length_a   1.000
_cell.length_b   1.000
_cell.length_c   1.000
_cell.angle_alpha   90.00
_cell.angle_beta   90.00
_cell.angle_gamma   90.00
#
_symmetry.space_group_name_H-M   'P 1'
#
loop_
_entity.id
_entity.type
_entity.pdbx_description
1 polymer ?
#
loop_
_entity_poly.entity_id
_entity_poly.type
_entity_poly.pdbx_seq_one_letter_code
_entity_poly.pdbx_strand_id
1 'polypeptide(L)'
;MRGIAGFLAGIATGAAILAKSLLTPFWPLFAVLLWRRERPRLDVRIAALFVAGVIATIAVPLARGWQATGKPMVADSSAFNIVGGLADRWRSDYVGDSVGVLLGEWFAAGATPAERNAAFLDRARRVVDERGVVATIEGQLSKQYFRLFNAKTLLLSQLPGAACAGYTGAYREAAPALVSTLTLWSDAAHALTLAAFAFGLALWRRWREPLPWLALAFFAYQLALYLPLHVKARFLLPMLPFLCAFGASFLASLARPEPGAAVALRGAWRRLAGASLAALLLALAFAAPLLDLSCA
;
A
#
# COMPACT_ATOMS: atom_id res chain seq x y z
N MET A 1 14.40 15.56 26.83
CA MET A 1 13.16 14.96 26.25
C MET A 1 13.14 14.96 24.72
N ARG A 2 13.32 16.08 24.01
CA ARG A 2 13.21 16.13 22.53
C ARG A 2 14.24 15.26 21.78
N GLY A 3 15.48 15.18 22.27
CA GLY A 3 16.50 14.31 21.66
C GLY A 3 16.15 12.82 21.73
N ILE A 4 15.60 12.36 22.87
CA ILE A 4 15.11 10.98 23.04
C ILE A 4 13.98 10.71 22.05
N ALA A 5 13.03 11.65 21.92
CA ALA A 5 11.94 11.52 20.95
C ALA A 5 12.45 11.42 19.49
N GLY A 6 13.46 12.22 19.12
CA GLY A 6 14.10 12.14 17.81
C GLY A 6 14.74 10.77 17.55
N PHE A 7 15.51 10.26 18.52
CA PHE A 7 16.13 8.94 18.44
C PHE A 7 15.09 7.81 18.33
N LEU A 8 14.04 7.83 19.17
CA LEU A 8 12.95 6.85 19.13
C LEU A 8 12.17 6.90 17.81
N ALA A 9 11.94 8.09 17.24
CA ALA A 9 11.34 8.24 15.92
C ALA A 9 12.24 7.64 14.82
N GLY A 10 13.56 7.77 14.98
CA GLY A 10 14.56 7.12 14.13
C GLY A 10 14.47 5.60 14.21
N ILE A 11 14.42 5.04 15.43
CA ILE A 11 14.23 3.59 15.66
C ILE A 11 12.94 3.10 15.00
N ALA A 12 11.82 3.80 15.20
CA ALA A 12 10.54 3.42 14.60
C ALA A 12 10.60 3.45 13.07
N THR A 13 11.26 4.45 12.49
CA THR A 13 11.46 4.56 11.04
C THR A 13 12.32 3.43 10.51
N GLY A 14 13.44 3.11 11.16
CA GLY A 14 14.30 2.02 10.73
C GLY A 14 13.63 0.65 10.92
N ALA A 15 12.85 0.44 11.98
CA ALA A 15 12.01 -0.75 12.13
C ALA A 15 10.97 -0.88 10.99
N ALA A 16 10.37 0.23 10.55
CA ALA A 16 9.49 0.25 9.38
C ALA A 16 10.24 -0.11 8.08
N ILE A 17 11.47 0.36 7.90
CA ILE A 17 12.34 -0.01 6.77
C ILE A 17 12.69 -1.51 6.82
N LEU A 18 12.95 -2.08 8.00
CA LEU A 18 13.18 -3.52 8.14
C LEU A 18 11.94 -4.35 7.75
N ALA A 19 10.75 -3.87 8.12
CA ALA A 19 9.49 -4.52 7.74
C ALA A 19 9.20 -4.38 6.24
N LYS A 20 9.57 -3.25 5.63
CA LYS A 20 9.39 -2.99 4.19
C LYS A 20 10.54 -2.14 3.66
N SER A 21 11.55 -2.79 3.11
CA SER A 21 12.78 -2.15 2.60
C SER A 21 12.52 -1.13 1.49
N LEU A 22 11.42 -1.30 0.76
CA LEU A 22 10.93 -0.32 -0.22
C LEU A 22 10.56 1.03 0.39
N LEU A 23 10.53 1.21 1.71
CA LEU A 23 10.35 2.54 2.33
C LEU A 23 11.65 3.36 2.37
N THR A 24 12.79 2.78 1.99
CA THR A 24 14.10 3.44 2.04
C THR A 24 14.16 4.75 1.24
N PRO A 25 13.58 4.87 0.04
CA PRO A 25 13.56 6.15 -0.69
C PRO A 25 12.63 7.20 -0.06
N PHE A 26 11.66 6.80 0.76
CA PHE A 26 10.64 7.70 1.30
C PHE A 26 11.06 8.36 2.63
N TRP A 27 11.81 7.65 3.48
CA TRP A 27 12.10 8.13 4.83
C TRP A 27 12.77 9.52 4.92
N PRO A 28 13.60 9.99 3.95
CA PRO A 28 14.17 11.34 4.02
C PRO A 28 13.10 12.44 4.08
N LEU A 29 11.88 12.19 3.56
CA LEU A 29 10.77 13.15 3.64
C LEU A 29 10.29 13.38 5.08
N PHE A 30 10.53 12.44 6.01
CA PHE A 30 10.24 12.68 7.43
C PHE A 30 11.10 13.80 8.03
N ALA A 31 12.24 14.15 7.41
CA ALA A 31 13.04 15.30 7.82
C ALA A 31 12.28 16.63 7.67
N VAL A 32 11.25 16.70 6.82
CA VAL A 32 10.37 17.88 6.71
C VAL A 32 9.64 18.16 8.02
N LEU A 33 9.34 17.12 8.81
CA LEU A 33 8.71 17.28 10.14
C LEU A 33 9.67 17.84 11.19
N LEU A 34 10.98 17.83 10.93
CA LEU A 34 12.00 18.45 11.78
C LEU A 34 12.19 19.94 11.46
N TRP A 35 11.55 20.44 10.40
CA TRP A 35 11.59 21.85 10.01
C TRP A 35 10.67 22.70 10.89
N ARG A 36 11.22 23.71 11.57
CA ARG A 36 10.43 24.61 12.43
C ARG A 36 9.88 25.78 11.61
N ARG A 37 8.57 26.01 11.70
CA ARG A 37 7.90 27.14 11.00
C ARG A 37 8.35 28.52 11.48
N GLU A 38 8.68 28.64 12.76
CA GLU A 38 9.01 29.92 13.40
C GLU A 38 10.47 30.34 13.20
N ARG A 39 11.36 29.38 12.90
CA ARG A 39 12.76 29.62 12.50
C ARG A 39 13.14 28.52 11.53
N PRO A 40 13.38 28.80 10.24
CA PRO A 40 13.68 27.80 9.21
C PRO A 40 15.11 27.25 9.38
N ARG A 41 15.39 26.65 10.53
CA ARG A 41 16.65 26.01 10.86
C ARG A 41 16.33 24.59 11.32
N LEU A 42 16.92 23.63 10.62
CA LEU A 42 16.96 22.24 11.05
C LEU A 42 17.64 22.18 12.41
N ASP A 43 17.00 21.54 13.39
CA ASP A 43 17.70 21.18 14.63
C ASP A 43 18.64 20.01 14.31
N VAL A 44 19.89 20.33 13.98
CA VAL A 44 20.92 19.37 13.56
C VAL A 44 21.10 18.28 14.61
N ARG A 45 20.94 18.58 15.90
CA ARG A 45 21.05 17.60 16.98
C ARG A 45 19.90 16.59 16.92
N ILE A 46 18.67 17.05 16.76
CA ILE A 46 17.51 16.15 16.63
C ILE A 46 17.60 15.33 15.34
N ALA A 47 18.00 15.95 14.22
CA ALA A 47 18.21 15.25 12.96
C ALA A 47 19.29 14.17 13.08
N ALA A 48 20.43 14.47 13.72
CA ALA A 48 21.50 13.50 13.97
C ALA A 48 21.03 12.35 14.86
N LEU A 49 20.28 12.62 15.93
CA LEU A 49 19.71 11.58 16.79
C LEU A 49 18.69 10.71 16.06
N PHE A 50 17.86 11.30 15.21
CA PHE A 50 16.95 10.56 14.35
C PHE A 50 17.71 9.62 13.39
N VAL A 51 18.72 10.13 12.68
CA VAL A 51 19.56 9.33 11.78
C VAL A 51 20.29 8.23 12.55
N ALA A 52 20.80 8.51 13.75
CA ALA A 52 21.42 7.51 14.62
C ALA A 52 20.44 6.38 14.98
N GLY A 53 19.17 6.70 15.27
CA GLY A 53 18.13 5.70 15.54
C GLY A 53 17.82 4.82 14.31
N VAL A 54 17.77 5.42 13.12
CA VAL A 54 17.61 4.67 11.85
C VAL A 54 18.79 3.74 11.63
N ILE A 55 20.03 4.23 11.74
CA ILE A 55 21.24 3.42 11.54
C ILE A 55 21.30 2.29 12.57
N ALA A 56 21.03 2.58 13.85
CA ALA A 56 21.08 1.59 14.92
C ALA A 56 20.15 0.39 14.67
N THR A 57 19.04 0.59 13.98
CA THR A 57 18.09 -0.48 13.66
C THR A 57 18.45 -1.21 12.37
N ILE A 58 18.91 -0.53 11.32
CA ILE A 58 19.15 -1.17 10.01
C ILE A 58 20.58 -1.69 9.82
N ALA A 59 21.55 -1.29 10.64
CA ALA A 59 22.97 -1.56 10.41
C ALA A 59 23.30 -3.06 10.29
N VAL A 60 22.77 -3.90 11.19
CA VAL A 60 23.07 -5.34 11.19
C VAL A 60 22.50 -6.04 9.94
N PRO A 61 21.22 -5.88 9.59
CA PRO A 61 20.69 -6.42 8.33
C PRO A 61 21.40 -5.88 7.09
N LEU A 62 21.77 -4.59 7.08
CA LEU A 62 22.47 -3.98 5.97
C LEU A 62 23.87 -4.58 5.75
N ALA A 63 24.62 -4.79 6.84
CA ALA A 63 25.93 -5.42 6.80
C ALA A 63 25.85 -6.88 6.33
N ARG A 64 24.86 -7.64 6.82
CA ARG A 64 24.61 -9.03 6.37
C ARG A 64 24.22 -9.09 4.90
N GLY A 65 23.34 -8.20 4.44
CA GLY A 65 22.96 -8.13 3.03
C GLY A 65 24.14 -7.76 2.14
N TRP A 66 25.03 -6.86 2.60
CA TRP A 66 26.28 -6.57 1.89
C TRP A 66 27.14 -7.82 1.74
N GLN A 67 27.38 -8.55 2.82
CA GLN A 67 28.17 -9.78 2.79
C GLN A 67 27.58 -10.84 1.84
N ALA A 68 26.25 -10.97 1.81
CA ALA A 68 25.57 -11.98 1.01
C ALA A 68 25.42 -11.63 -0.48
N THR A 69 25.43 -10.34 -0.84
CA THR A 69 25.04 -9.88 -2.19
C THR A 69 26.03 -8.90 -2.83
N GLY A 70 27.05 -8.45 -2.10
CA GLY A 70 27.99 -7.43 -2.54
C GLY A 70 27.41 -6.01 -2.58
N LYS A 71 26.19 -5.79 -2.09
CA LYS A 71 25.51 -4.47 -2.08
C LYS A 71 24.81 -4.20 -0.74
N PRO A 72 24.77 -2.93 -0.27
CA PRO A 72 24.03 -2.57 0.94
C PRO A 72 22.53 -2.78 0.73
N MET A 73 21.99 -3.93 1.18
CA MET A 73 20.55 -4.21 1.14
C MET A 73 20.06 -4.83 2.46
N VAL A 74 18.81 -4.58 2.82
CA VAL A 74 18.16 -5.25 3.95
C VAL A 74 17.50 -6.56 3.49
N ALA A 75 16.69 -6.47 2.44
CA ALA A 75 16.08 -7.59 1.72
C ALA A 75 15.50 -7.05 0.40
N ASP A 76 15.63 -7.82 -0.68
CA ASP A 76 15.11 -7.44 -2.00
C ASP A 76 14.38 -8.61 -2.67
N SER A 77 13.06 -8.49 -2.76
CA SER A 77 12.21 -9.35 -3.59
C SER A 77 11.54 -8.55 -4.72
N SER A 78 12.04 -7.35 -5.01
CA SER A 78 11.39 -6.43 -5.95
C SER A 78 11.34 -7.04 -7.35
N ALA A 79 12.43 -7.64 -7.83
CA ALA A 79 12.50 -8.30 -9.14
C ALA A 79 11.42 -9.39 -9.30
N PHE A 80 11.28 -10.25 -8.28
CA PHE A 80 10.25 -11.28 -8.22
C PHE A 80 8.84 -10.69 -8.33
N ASN A 81 8.55 -9.66 -7.51
CA ASN A 81 7.25 -9.01 -7.50
C ASN A 81 6.97 -8.24 -8.81
N ILE A 82 7.99 -7.68 -9.49
CA ILE A 82 7.82 -7.07 -10.81
C ILE A 82 7.32 -8.10 -11.81
N VAL A 83 8.01 -9.25 -11.92
CA VAL A 83 7.61 -10.31 -12.85
C VAL A 83 6.21 -10.83 -12.51
N GLY A 84 5.89 -11.02 -11.23
CA GLY A 84 4.53 -11.36 -10.81
C GLY A 84 3.50 -10.35 -11.28
N GLY A 85 3.80 -9.05 -11.24
CA GLY A 85 2.88 -7.99 -11.65
C GLY A 85 2.64 -8.01 -13.15
N LEU A 86 3.70 -8.27 -13.91
CA LEU A 86 3.66 -8.39 -15.36
C LEU A 86 2.95 -9.67 -15.84
N ALA A 87 3.06 -10.77 -15.08
CA ALA A 87 2.47 -12.07 -15.39
C ALA A 87 0.97 -12.16 -15.07
N ASP A 88 0.52 -11.39 -14.08
CA ASP A 88 -0.86 -11.46 -13.62
C ASP A 88 -1.89 -10.96 -14.62
N ARG A 89 -3.05 -11.61 -14.60
CA ARG A 89 -4.14 -11.39 -15.55
C ARG A 89 -5.42 -10.87 -14.89
N TRP A 90 -5.61 -11.20 -13.61
CA TRP A 90 -6.85 -10.93 -12.88
C TRP A 90 -6.79 -9.63 -12.09
N ARG A 91 -7.96 -9.02 -11.87
CA ARG A 91 -8.17 -7.85 -11.01
C ARG A 91 -8.31 -8.22 -9.52
N SER A 92 -8.10 -9.48 -9.18
CA SER A 92 -8.17 -10.04 -7.83
C SER A 92 -6.95 -10.89 -7.51
N ASP A 93 -6.34 -10.66 -6.35
CA ASP A 93 -5.20 -11.46 -5.83
C ASP A 93 -5.56 -12.92 -5.52
N TYR A 94 -6.85 -13.25 -5.50
CA TYR A 94 -7.35 -14.55 -5.04
C TYR A 94 -7.82 -15.42 -6.20
N VAL A 95 -7.81 -14.93 -7.44
CA VAL A 95 -8.20 -15.69 -8.63
C VAL A 95 -6.94 -16.02 -9.42
N GLY A 96 -6.67 -17.32 -9.62
CA GLY A 96 -5.54 -17.79 -10.42
C GLY A 96 -4.17 -17.37 -9.89
N ASP A 97 -3.90 -17.57 -8.59
CA ASP A 97 -2.66 -17.16 -7.90
C ASP A 97 -1.41 -17.69 -8.64
N SER A 98 -0.74 -16.80 -9.37
CA SER A 98 0.44 -17.12 -10.18
C SER A 98 1.72 -17.20 -9.33
N VAL A 99 1.68 -16.72 -8.08
CA VAL A 99 2.86 -16.55 -7.22
C VAL A 99 3.47 -17.88 -6.82
N GLY A 100 2.66 -18.91 -6.59
CA GLY A 100 3.15 -20.24 -6.20
C GLY A 100 4.07 -20.85 -7.26
N VAL A 101 3.63 -20.83 -8.51
CA VAL A 101 4.42 -21.31 -9.66
C VAL A 101 5.65 -20.44 -9.86
N LEU A 102 5.47 -19.12 -9.83
CA LEU A 102 6.55 -18.16 -10.03
C LEU A 102 7.65 -18.31 -8.96
N LEU A 103 7.28 -18.65 -7.71
CA LEU A 103 8.24 -18.84 -6.63
C LEU A 103 9.16 -20.04 -6.90
N GLY A 104 8.62 -21.13 -7.43
CA GLY A 104 9.41 -22.28 -7.87
C GLY A 104 10.40 -21.90 -8.97
N GLU A 105 9.93 -21.16 -9.98
CA GLU A 105 10.78 -20.63 -11.05
C GLU A 105 11.88 -19.70 -10.52
N TRP A 106 11.56 -18.87 -9.52
CA TRP A 106 12.53 -17.95 -8.91
C TRP A 106 13.63 -18.69 -8.16
N PHE A 107 13.30 -19.71 -7.38
CA PHE A 107 14.31 -20.52 -6.70
C PHE A 107 15.21 -21.29 -7.67
N ALA A 108 14.66 -21.71 -8.82
CA ALA A 108 15.41 -22.41 -9.86
C ALA A 108 16.27 -21.48 -10.75
N ALA A 109 16.01 -20.17 -10.75
CA ALA A 109 16.68 -19.21 -11.64
C ALA A 109 18.14 -18.88 -11.28
N GLY A 110 18.65 -19.36 -10.14
CA GLY A 110 20.03 -19.12 -9.72
C GLY A 110 20.34 -19.69 -8.34
N ALA A 111 21.63 -19.90 -8.06
CA ALA A 111 22.12 -20.38 -6.78
C ALA A 111 22.09 -19.25 -5.72
N THR A 112 22.37 -18.01 -6.15
CA THR A 112 22.43 -16.85 -5.25
C THR A 112 21.22 -15.92 -5.40
N PRO A 113 20.84 -15.13 -4.37
CA PRO A 113 19.80 -14.11 -4.50
C PRO A 113 20.09 -13.09 -5.62
N ALA A 114 21.37 -12.76 -5.84
CA ALA A 114 21.80 -11.84 -6.88
C ALA A 114 21.52 -12.38 -8.29
N GLU A 115 21.84 -13.66 -8.53
CA GLU A 115 21.55 -14.34 -9.81
C GLU A 115 20.05 -14.41 -10.08
N ARG A 116 19.25 -14.80 -9.08
CA ARG A 116 17.78 -14.88 -9.22
C ARG A 116 17.17 -13.53 -9.54
N ASN A 117 17.60 -12.48 -8.84
CA ASN A 117 17.13 -11.11 -9.09
C ASN A 117 17.57 -10.61 -10.48
N ALA A 118 18.79 -10.90 -10.91
CA ALA A 118 19.25 -10.54 -12.25
C ALA A 118 18.43 -11.23 -13.35
N ALA A 119 18.18 -12.53 -13.23
CA ALA A 119 17.38 -13.31 -14.18
C ALA A 119 15.92 -12.79 -14.27
N PHE A 120 15.33 -12.43 -13.13
CA PHE A 120 13.95 -11.92 -13.08
C PHE A 120 13.85 -10.47 -13.59
N LEU A 121 14.84 -9.62 -13.32
CA LEU A 121 14.89 -8.28 -13.91
C LEU A 121 15.06 -8.34 -15.42
N ASP A 122 15.89 -9.26 -15.92
CA ASP A 122 16.05 -9.48 -17.36
C ASP A 122 14.76 -9.97 -18.02
N ARG A 123 14.05 -10.91 -17.37
CA ARG A 123 12.71 -11.33 -17.81
C ARG A 123 11.71 -10.18 -17.82
N ALA A 124 11.69 -9.35 -16.77
CA ALA A 124 10.80 -8.20 -16.72
C ALA A 124 11.09 -7.21 -17.86
N ARG A 125 12.37 -6.94 -18.15
CA ARG A 125 12.80 -6.09 -19.27
C ARG A 125 12.31 -6.65 -20.59
N ARG A 126 12.55 -7.94 -20.88
CA ARG A 126 12.05 -8.59 -22.10
C ARG A 126 10.54 -8.42 -22.27
N VAL A 127 9.76 -8.63 -21.22
CA VAL A 127 8.30 -8.44 -21.29
C VAL A 127 7.92 -6.99 -21.63
N VAL A 128 8.63 -6.01 -21.07
CA VAL A 128 8.41 -4.59 -21.38
C VAL A 128 8.85 -4.24 -22.79
N ASP A 129 9.97 -4.79 -23.25
CA ASP A 129 10.52 -4.55 -24.59
C ASP A 129 9.61 -5.18 -25.67
N GLU A 130 9.08 -6.37 -25.42
CA GLU A 130 8.15 -7.08 -26.31
C GLU A 130 6.79 -6.40 -26.42
N ARG A 131 6.24 -5.91 -25.29
CA ARG A 131 4.90 -5.29 -25.25
C ARG A 131 4.92 -3.79 -25.52
N GLY A 132 6.05 -3.14 -25.26
CA GLY A 132 6.17 -1.69 -25.16
C GLY A 132 5.76 -1.15 -23.78
N VAL A 133 6.34 0.00 -23.41
CA VAL A 133 6.12 0.66 -22.11
C VAL A 133 4.67 1.09 -21.93
N VAL A 134 4.05 1.68 -22.95
CA VAL A 134 2.67 2.19 -22.88
C VAL A 134 1.68 1.07 -22.61
N ALA A 135 1.71 0.01 -23.44
CA ALA A 135 0.84 -1.15 -23.26
C ALA A 135 1.09 -1.86 -21.93
N THR A 136 2.34 -1.87 -21.44
CA THR A 136 2.65 -2.38 -20.11
C THR A 136 1.97 -1.57 -19.02
N ILE A 137 2.09 -0.24 -19.07
CA ILE A 137 1.46 0.66 -18.08
C ILE A 137 -0.06 0.51 -18.12
N GLU A 138 -0.67 0.54 -19.30
CA GLU A 138 -2.12 0.33 -19.46
C GLU A 138 -2.56 -1.03 -18.89
N GLY A 139 -1.80 -2.08 -19.20
CA GLY A 139 -2.04 -3.42 -18.68
C GLY A 139 -1.86 -3.55 -17.17
N GLN A 140 -1.04 -2.70 -16.54
CA GLN A 140 -0.94 -2.63 -15.08
C GLN A 140 -2.08 -1.78 -14.48
N LEU A 141 -2.37 -0.61 -15.04
CA LEU A 141 -3.44 0.27 -14.58
C LEU A 141 -4.81 -0.41 -14.61
N SER A 142 -5.07 -1.23 -15.63
CA SER A 142 -6.33 -1.94 -15.79
C SER A 142 -6.60 -2.99 -14.71
N LYS A 143 -5.58 -3.41 -13.94
CA LYS A 143 -5.69 -4.49 -12.96
C LYS A 143 -5.18 -4.16 -11.56
N GLN A 144 -4.06 -3.46 -11.43
CA GLN A 144 -3.39 -3.29 -10.14
C GLN A 144 -4.31 -2.57 -9.16
N TYR A 145 -4.81 -1.38 -9.48
CA TYR A 145 -5.59 -0.63 -8.48
C TYR A 145 -6.92 -1.30 -8.08
N PHE A 146 -7.47 -2.19 -8.92
CA PHE A 146 -8.57 -3.06 -8.50
C PHE A 146 -8.11 -4.04 -7.40
N ARG A 147 -6.96 -4.68 -7.59
CA ARG A 147 -6.36 -5.59 -6.60
C ARG A 147 -6.01 -4.88 -5.30
N LEU A 148 -5.47 -3.66 -5.38
CA LEU A 148 -5.08 -2.87 -4.20
C LEU A 148 -6.24 -2.62 -3.26
N PHE A 149 -7.39 -2.28 -3.83
CA PHE A 149 -8.59 -1.88 -3.09
C PHE A 149 -9.64 -2.98 -3.01
N ASN A 150 -9.36 -4.18 -3.54
CA ASN A 150 -10.31 -5.29 -3.61
C ASN A 150 -10.93 -5.56 -2.24
N ALA A 151 -12.27 -5.65 -2.19
CA ALA A 151 -12.99 -5.94 -0.95
C ALA A 151 -12.74 -7.37 -0.43
N LYS A 152 -12.37 -8.29 -1.30
CA LYS A 152 -12.01 -9.65 -0.90
C LYS A 152 -10.74 -9.63 -0.08
N THR A 153 -10.87 -10.02 1.19
CA THR A 153 -9.74 -10.20 2.11
C THR A 153 -9.31 -11.65 2.18
N LEU A 154 -8.16 -11.90 2.82
CA LEU A 154 -7.71 -13.26 3.12
C LEU A 154 -8.77 -14.01 3.94
N LEU A 155 -9.40 -13.34 4.91
CA LEU A 155 -10.48 -13.92 5.72
C LEU A 155 -11.64 -14.38 4.83
N LEU A 156 -12.14 -13.49 3.95
CA LEU A 156 -13.25 -13.83 3.07
C LEU A 156 -12.89 -14.92 2.06
N SER A 157 -11.66 -14.94 1.57
CA SER A 157 -11.20 -15.99 0.63
C SER A 157 -11.22 -17.39 1.25
N GLN A 158 -11.12 -17.51 2.58
CA GLN A 158 -11.11 -18.80 3.28
C GLN A 158 -12.51 -19.35 3.58
N LEU A 159 -13.56 -18.52 3.46
CA LEU A 159 -14.94 -18.93 3.64
C LEU A 159 -15.43 -19.82 2.47
N PRO A 160 -16.54 -20.57 2.64
CA PRO A 160 -17.15 -21.32 1.54
C PRO A 160 -17.54 -20.41 0.36
N GLY A 161 -17.26 -20.86 -0.86
CA GLY A 161 -17.62 -20.15 -2.09
C GLY A 161 -16.97 -20.77 -3.32
N ALA A 162 -17.27 -20.23 -4.50
CA ALA A 162 -16.76 -20.76 -5.76
C ALA A 162 -15.27 -20.45 -5.97
N ALA A 163 -14.47 -21.45 -6.36
CA ALA A 163 -13.04 -21.27 -6.62
C ALA A 163 -12.76 -20.23 -7.72
N CYS A 164 -13.63 -20.15 -8.72
CA CYS A 164 -13.57 -19.17 -9.81
C CYS A 164 -13.67 -17.72 -9.30
N ALA A 165 -14.32 -17.48 -8.16
CA ALA A 165 -14.40 -16.18 -7.51
C ALA A 165 -13.21 -15.94 -6.56
N GLY A 166 -12.30 -16.90 -6.41
CA GLY A 166 -11.15 -16.81 -5.52
C GLY A 166 -11.45 -17.19 -4.07
N TYR A 167 -12.34 -18.17 -3.86
CA TYR A 167 -12.50 -18.83 -2.57
C TYR A 167 -11.64 -20.10 -2.50
N THR A 168 -10.90 -20.27 -1.41
CA THR A 168 -10.13 -21.49 -1.11
C THR A 168 -10.97 -22.51 -0.35
N GLY A 169 -12.03 -22.06 0.33
CA GLY A 169 -12.94 -22.92 1.09
C GLY A 169 -12.22 -23.69 2.20
N ALA A 170 -11.33 -23.03 2.96
CA ALA A 170 -10.65 -23.63 4.10
C ALA A 170 -11.64 -23.94 5.25
N TYR A 171 -12.67 -23.10 5.43
CA TYR A 171 -13.71 -23.27 6.46
C TYR A 171 -15.02 -23.80 5.86
N ARG A 172 -15.00 -24.99 5.26
CA ARG A 172 -16.14 -25.56 4.52
C ARG A 172 -17.41 -25.72 5.33
N GLU A 173 -17.27 -25.99 6.63
CA GLU A 173 -18.38 -26.26 7.55
C GLU A 173 -18.91 -24.99 8.24
N ALA A 174 -18.42 -23.81 7.86
CA ALA A 174 -18.91 -22.56 8.44
C ALA A 174 -20.42 -22.38 8.15
N ALA A 175 -21.18 -22.08 9.20
CA ALA A 175 -22.62 -21.89 9.09
C ALA A 175 -22.96 -20.76 8.07
N PRO A 176 -23.95 -20.95 7.17
CA PRO A 176 -24.27 -19.95 6.13
C PRO A 176 -24.56 -18.56 6.68
N ALA A 177 -25.25 -18.47 7.82
CA ALA A 177 -25.55 -17.19 8.47
C ALA A 177 -24.28 -16.45 8.92
N LEU A 178 -23.28 -17.17 9.42
CA LEU A 178 -21.99 -16.60 9.82
C LEU A 178 -21.22 -16.10 8.59
N VAL A 179 -21.20 -16.88 7.50
CA VAL A 179 -20.54 -16.51 6.24
C VAL A 179 -21.14 -15.22 5.67
N SER A 180 -22.47 -15.15 5.57
CA SER A 180 -23.17 -13.96 5.07
C SER A 180 -22.93 -12.74 5.97
N THR A 181 -22.98 -12.93 7.29
CA THR A 181 -22.74 -11.85 8.26
C THR A 181 -21.32 -11.32 8.14
N LEU A 182 -20.30 -12.19 8.13
CA LEU A 182 -18.90 -11.78 8.02
C LEU A 182 -18.61 -11.08 6.68
N THR A 183 -19.19 -11.58 5.58
CA THR A 183 -19.05 -10.97 4.26
C THR A 183 -19.66 -9.57 4.24
N LEU A 184 -20.92 -9.44 4.68
CA LEU A 184 -21.61 -8.16 4.73
C LEU A 184 -20.87 -7.14 5.61
N TRP A 185 -20.43 -7.54 6.80
CA TRP A 185 -19.71 -6.64 7.70
C TRP A 185 -18.35 -6.23 7.15
N SER A 186 -17.61 -7.16 6.55
CA SER A 186 -16.32 -6.87 5.92
C SER A 186 -16.48 -5.88 4.77
N ASP A 187 -17.44 -6.14 3.88
CA ASP A 187 -17.70 -5.29 2.71
C ASP A 187 -18.21 -3.90 3.13
N ALA A 188 -19.14 -3.84 4.09
CA ALA A 188 -19.66 -2.58 4.60
C ALA A 188 -18.58 -1.75 5.30
N ALA A 189 -17.74 -2.37 6.13
CA ALA A 189 -16.65 -1.68 6.82
C ALA A 189 -15.61 -1.15 5.83
N HIS A 190 -15.27 -1.94 4.81
CA HIS A 190 -14.33 -1.53 3.76
C HIS A 190 -14.89 -0.39 2.91
N ALA A 191 -16.15 -0.51 2.45
CA ALA A 191 -16.84 0.52 1.69
C ALA A 191 -16.95 1.83 2.47
N LEU A 192 -17.33 1.77 3.75
CA LEU A 192 -17.41 2.93 4.63
C LEU A 192 -16.03 3.58 4.81
N THR A 193 -14.97 2.78 4.99
CA THR A 193 -13.60 3.30 5.15
C THR A 193 -13.16 4.08 3.89
N LEU A 194 -13.37 3.51 2.70
CA LEU A 194 -13.00 4.15 1.43
C LEU A 194 -13.84 5.41 1.16
N ALA A 195 -15.16 5.35 1.35
CA ALA A 195 -16.04 6.48 1.13
C ALA A 195 -15.76 7.61 2.13
N ALA A 196 -15.65 7.30 3.42
CA ALA A 196 -15.33 8.29 4.45
C ALA A 196 -13.96 8.91 4.21
N PHE A 197 -12.94 8.12 3.84
CA PHE A 197 -11.63 8.63 3.44
C PHE A 197 -11.74 9.64 2.28
N ALA A 198 -12.45 9.28 1.21
CA ALA A 198 -12.58 10.13 0.03
C ALA A 198 -13.19 11.50 0.37
N PHE A 199 -14.26 11.52 1.18
CA PHE A 199 -14.84 12.76 1.67
C PHE A 199 -13.92 13.50 2.64
N GLY A 200 -13.29 12.80 3.57
CA GLY A 200 -12.36 13.39 4.54
C GLY A 200 -11.17 14.07 3.88
N LEU A 201 -10.64 13.48 2.81
CA LEU A 201 -9.57 14.06 2.01
C LEU A 201 -10.07 15.28 1.21
N ALA A 202 -11.15 15.14 0.45
CA ALA A 202 -11.65 16.20 -0.43
C ALA A 202 -12.14 17.44 0.34
N LEU A 203 -12.72 17.22 1.52
CA LEU A 203 -13.26 18.27 2.39
C LEU A 203 -12.24 18.76 3.43
N TRP A 204 -11.00 18.25 3.40
CA TRP A 204 -9.95 18.66 4.34
C TRP A 204 -9.67 20.16 4.26
N ARG A 205 -9.52 20.81 5.42
CA ARG A 205 -9.28 22.26 5.54
C ARG A 205 -7.84 22.60 5.89
N ARG A 206 -7.16 21.71 6.60
CA ARG A 206 -5.84 21.96 7.19
C ARG A 206 -4.70 21.69 6.19
N TRP A 207 -4.92 21.98 4.90
CA TRP A 207 -3.91 21.85 3.84
C TRP A 207 -2.69 22.76 4.02
N ARG A 208 -2.78 23.75 4.91
CA ARG A 208 -1.61 24.55 5.28
C ARG A 208 -0.65 23.78 6.18
N GLU A 209 -1.01 22.62 6.73
CA GLU A 209 -0.12 21.82 7.57
C GLU A 209 0.74 20.88 6.74
N PRO A 210 1.97 20.55 7.20
CA PRO A 210 2.85 19.67 6.44
C PRO A 210 2.37 18.20 6.42
N LEU A 211 1.66 17.77 7.46
CA LEU A 211 1.30 16.36 7.62
C LEU A 211 0.36 15.82 6.51
N PRO A 212 -0.70 16.54 6.08
CA PRO A 212 -1.50 16.11 4.92
C PRO A 212 -0.69 15.94 3.64
N TRP A 213 0.29 16.80 3.38
CA TRP A 213 1.17 16.68 2.21
C TRP A 213 2.11 15.50 2.31
N LEU A 214 2.67 15.25 3.50
CA LEU A 214 3.48 14.06 3.74
C LEU A 214 2.66 12.78 3.57
N ALA A 215 1.41 12.77 4.05
CA ALA A 215 0.48 11.67 3.81
C ALA A 215 0.21 11.49 2.31
N LEU A 216 -0.14 12.56 1.58
CA LEU A 216 -0.35 12.49 0.13
C LEU A 216 0.89 11.98 -0.62
N ALA A 217 2.08 12.47 -0.26
CA ALA A 217 3.33 11.98 -0.83
C ALA A 217 3.53 10.49 -0.54
N PHE A 218 3.18 10.03 0.66
CA PHE A 218 3.22 8.63 1.03
C PHE A 218 2.25 7.79 0.19
N PHE A 219 1.00 8.24 0.02
CA PHE A 219 0.04 7.56 -0.87
C PHE A 219 0.56 7.50 -2.30
N ALA A 220 1.01 8.62 -2.86
CA ALA A 220 1.55 8.67 -4.21
C ALA A 220 2.74 7.71 -4.37
N TYR A 221 3.64 7.68 -3.38
CA TYR A 221 4.76 6.75 -3.34
C TYR A 221 4.31 5.28 -3.35
N GLN A 222 3.35 4.93 -2.49
CA GLN A 222 2.81 3.59 -2.40
C GLN A 222 2.09 3.17 -3.69
N LEU A 223 1.31 4.06 -4.30
CA LEU A 223 0.62 3.81 -5.57
C LEU A 223 1.59 3.67 -6.75
N ALA A 224 2.67 4.45 -6.76
CA ALA A 224 3.72 4.37 -7.79
C ALA A 224 4.53 3.07 -7.67
N LEU A 225 4.88 2.65 -6.45
CA LEU A 225 5.52 1.36 -6.22
C LEU A 225 4.61 0.18 -6.57
N TYR A 226 3.32 0.31 -6.28
CA TYR A 226 2.36 -0.76 -6.51
C TYR A 226 2.07 -0.99 -7.99
N LEU A 227 2.22 0.04 -8.84
CA LEU A 227 1.97 -0.06 -10.28
C LEU A 227 2.77 -1.20 -10.95
N PRO A 228 4.10 -1.34 -10.74
CA PRO A 228 4.85 -2.46 -11.29
C PRO A 228 4.91 -3.69 -10.38
N LEU A 229 4.66 -3.57 -9.07
CA LEU A 229 4.92 -4.65 -8.11
C LEU A 229 3.66 -5.45 -7.79
N HIS A 230 3.67 -6.74 -8.13
CA HIS A 230 2.75 -7.70 -7.57
C HIS A 230 3.07 -7.98 -6.13
N VAL A 231 2.33 -7.34 -5.24
CA VAL A 231 2.27 -7.74 -3.85
C VAL A 231 0.80 -7.69 -3.47
N LYS A 232 0.33 -8.63 -2.63
CA LYS A 232 -1.05 -8.62 -2.14
C LYS A 232 -1.38 -7.31 -1.40
N ALA A 233 -2.45 -7.26 -0.61
CA ALA A 233 -2.87 -6.11 0.23
C ALA A 233 -1.80 -5.40 1.13
N ARG A 234 -0.51 -5.78 1.10
CA ARG A 234 0.64 -5.18 1.81
C ARG A 234 0.93 -3.72 1.42
N PHE A 235 0.37 -3.19 0.34
CA PHE A 235 0.46 -1.76 0.02
C PHE A 235 -0.71 -0.95 0.61
N LEU A 236 -1.88 -1.56 0.76
CA LEU A 236 -3.04 -0.96 1.43
C LEU A 236 -2.83 -0.85 2.95
N LEU A 237 -2.28 -1.89 3.57
CA LEU A 237 -2.05 -1.95 5.02
C LEU A 237 -1.39 -0.68 5.61
N PRO A 238 -0.25 -0.19 5.11
CA PRO A 238 0.37 1.02 5.65
C PRO A 238 -0.39 2.32 5.29
N MET A 239 -1.33 2.29 4.33
CA MET A 239 -2.20 3.42 4.02
C MET A 239 -3.43 3.48 4.94
N LEU A 240 -3.85 2.36 5.54
CA LEU A 240 -5.04 2.27 6.40
C LEU A 240 -5.08 3.30 7.54
N PRO A 241 -3.99 3.57 8.30
CA PRO A 241 -4.04 4.57 9.36
C PRO A 241 -4.44 5.95 8.84
N PHE A 242 -4.00 6.32 7.65
CA PHE A 242 -4.36 7.60 7.02
C PHE A 242 -5.77 7.56 6.44
N LEU A 243 -6.17 6.45 5.79
CA LEU A 243 -7.55 6.24 5.34
C LEU A 243 -8.53 6.46 6.51
N CYS A 244 -8.26 5.81 7.64
CA CYS A 244 -9.02 5.94 8.87
C CYS A 244 -8.93 7.34 9.47
N ALA A 245 -7.77 8.00 9.48
CA ALA A 245 -7.62 9.34 10.07
C ALA A 245 -8.45 10.40 9.33
N PHE A 246 -8.39 10.42 7.99
CA PHE A 246 -9.23 11.31 7.18
C PHE A 246 -10.71 10.92 7.29
N GLY A 247 -11.03 9.63 7.20
CA GLY A 247 -12.40 9.13 7.30
C GLY A 247 -13.05 9.43 8.65
N ALA A 248 -12.37 9.15 9.75
CA ALA A 248 -12.85 9.47 11.10
C ALA A 248 -13.03 10.98 11.29
N SER A 249 -12.12 11.80 10.74
CA SER A 249 -12.26 13.26 10.79
C SER A 249 -13.51 13.75 10.06
N PHE A 250 -13.87 13.13 8.93
CA PHE A 250 -15.11 13.41 8.22
C PHE A 250 -16.34 12.99 9.03
N LEU A 251 -16.39 11.74 9.50
CA LEU A 251 -17.51 11.23 10.29
C LEU A 251 -17.72 12.02 11.59
N ALA A 252 -16.65 12.38 12.28
CA ALA A 252 -16.70 13.23 13.46
C ALA A 252 -17.26 14.62 13.14
N SER A 253 -16.92 15.19 11.98
CA SER A 253 -17.41 16.51 11.55
C SER A 253 -18.89 16.49 11.14
N LEU A 254 -19.43 15.33 10.72
CA LEU A 254 -20.86 15.14 10.52
C LEU A 254 -21.61 15.11 11.87
N ALA A 255 -21.04 14.43 12.86
CA ALA A 255 -21.64 14.34 14.19
C ALA A 255 -21.56 15.65 14.98
N ARG A 256 -20.47 16.41 14.82
CA ARG A 256 -20.19 17.67 15.54
C ARG A 256 -19.54 18.68 14.61
N PRO A 257 -20.33 19.53 13.92
CA PRO A 257 -19.80 20.58 13.05
C PRO A 257 -19.20 21.73 13.87
N GLU A 258 -17.95 21.56 14.31
CA GLU A 258 -17.19 22.54 15.07
C GLU A 258 -16.50 23.58 14.15
N PRO A 259 -16.41 24.87 14.54
CA PRO A 259 -15.71 25.91 13.77
C PRO A 259 -14.23 25.56 13.45
N GLY A 260 -13.60 24.78 14.32
CA GLY A 260 -12.21 24.30 14.21
C GLY A 260 -12.04 22.89 13.64
N ALA A 261 -13.10 22.26 13.13
CA ALA A 261 -13.02 20.91 12.57
C ALA A 261 -12.00 20.82 11.41
N ALA A 262 -11.30 19.68 11.33
CA ALA A 262 -10.31 19.44 10.27
C ALA A 262 -10.94 19.38 8.86
N VAL A 263 -12.26 19.16 8.80
CA VAL A 263 -13.05 18.99 7.58
C VAL A 263 -14.12 20.09 7.49
N ALA A 264 -14.33 20.66 6.29
CA ALA A 264 -15.40 21.62 6.00
C ALA A 264 -16.45 20.95 5.12
N LEU A 265 -17.67 20.81 5.62
CA LEU A 265 -18.79 20.24 4.86
C LEU A 265 -19.35 21.17 3.77
N ARG A 266 -18.85 22.41 3.70
CA ARG A 266 -19.28 23.43 2.72
C ARG A 266 -18.46 23.35 1.43
N GLY A 267 -19.11 23.65 0.31
CA GLY A 267 -18.49 23.75 -1.01
C GLY A 267 -18.94 22.62 -1.95
N ALA A 268 -19.75 22.96 -2.96
CA ALA A 268 -20.29 21.99 -3.92
C ALA A 268 -19.18 21.21 -4.65
N TRP A 269 -18.13 21.90 -5.12
CA TRP A 269 -17.02 21.27 -5.83
C TRP A 269 -16.27 20.23 -4.99
N ARG A 270 -16.02 20.51 -3.71
CA ARG A 270 -15.33 19.56 -2.82
C ARG A 270 -16.17 18.32 -2.53
N ARG A 271 -17.48 18.48 -2.40
CA ARG A 271 -18.42 17.35 -2.26
C ARG A 271 -18.47 16.51 -3.53
N LEU A 272 -18.48 17.15 -4.71
CA LEU A 272 -18.39 16.46 -5.99
C LEU A 272 -17.07 15.67 -6.09
N ALA A 273 -15.93 16.30 -5.78
CA ALA A 273 -14.63 15.64 -5.76
C ALA A 273 -14.60 14.44 -4.79
N GLY A 274 -15.17 14.59 -3.60
CA GLY A 274 -15.30 13.50 -2.61
C GLY A 274 -16.19 12.36 -3.14
N ALA A 275 -17.32 12.68 -3.75
CA ALA A 275 -18.23 11.69 -4.33
C ALA A 275 -17.60 10.95 -5.52
N SER A 276 -16.92 11.66 -6.42
CA SER A 276 -16.20 11.08 -7.55
C SER A 276 -15.07 10.15 -7.08
N LEU A 277 -14.30 10.58 -6.08
CA LEU A 277 -13.24 9.74 -5.51
C LEU A 277 -13.81 8.52 -4.77
N ALA A 278 -14.90 8.68 -4.02
CA ALA A 278 -15.58 7.57 -3.37
C ALA A 278 -16.10 6.56 -4.41
N ALA A 279 -16.77 7.03 -5.46
CA ALA A 279 -17.26 6.19 -6.54
C ALA A 279 -16.12 5.42 -7.23
N LEU A 280 -15.00 6.10 -7.51
CA LEU A 280 -13.82 5.45 -8.08
C LEU A 280 -13.26 4.36 -7.15
N LEU A 281 -13.04 4.66 -5.87
CA LEU A 281 -12.49 3.70 -4.92
C LEU A 281 -13.42 2.50 -4.70
N LEU A 282 -14.73 2.72 -4.65
CA LEU A 282 -15.73 1.65 -4.55
C LEU A 282 -15.79 0.82 -5.83
N ALA A 283 -15.70 1.44 -7.01
CA ALA A 283 -15.60 0.70 -8.27
C ALA A 283 -14.34 -0.18 -8.30
N LEU A 284 -13.19 0.36 -7.88
CA LEU A 284 -11.95 -0.43 -7.77
C LEU A 284 -12.10 -1.59 -6.76
N ALA A 285 -12.82 -1.39 -5.66
CA ALA A 285 -13.00 -2.40 -4.64
C ALA A 285 -13.94 -3.56 -5.04
N PHE A 286 -15.00 -3.27 -5.81
CA PHE A 286 -16.11 -4.22 -6.03
C PHE A 286 -16.37 -4.60 -7.48
N ALA A 287 -15.93 -3.81 -8.48
CA ALA A 287 -16.29 -4.08 -9.88
C ALA A 287 -15.43 -5.18 -10.54
N ALA A 288 -14.31 -5.59 -9.93
CA ALA A 288 -13.38 -6.56 -10.49
C ALA A 288 -14.06 -7.87 -10.95
N PRO A 289 -14.89 -8.57 -10.16
CA PRO A 289 -15.53 -9.82 -10.60
C PRO A 289 -16.46 -9.65 -11.80
N LEU A 290 -17.13 -8.50 -11.91
CA LEU A 290 -18.03 -8.17 -13.02
C LEU A 290 -17.24 -7.90 -14.31
N LEU A 291 -16.10 -7.22 -14.20
CA LEU A 291 -15.22 -6.91 -15.33
C LEU A 291 -14.42 -8.13 -15.81
N ASP A 292 -14.07 -9.02 -14.90
CA ASP A 292 -13.30 -10.23 -15.18
C ASP A 292 -14.16 -11.41 -15.63
N LEU A 293 -15.50 -11.32 -15.47
CA LEU A 293 -16.44 -12.42 -15.72
C LEU A 293 -16.01 -13.72 -15.04
N SER A 294 -15.44 -13.60 -13.83
CA SER A 294 -14.64 -14.68 -13.22
C SER A 294 -15.42 -15.95 -12.91
N CYS A 295 -16.76 -15.93 -12.96
CA CYS A 295 -17.64 -17.08 -12.76
C CYS A 295 -18.86 -17.06 -13.70
N ALA A 296 -18.77 -16.34 -14.83
CA ALA A 296 -19.83 -16.30 -15.84
C ALA A 296 -19.62 -17.38 -16.91
#